data_AF-A0A540LUL1-F1
#
_entry.id   AF-A0A540LUL1-F1
#
_cell.length_a   1.000
_cell.length_b   1.000
_cell.length_c   1.000
_cell.angle_alpha   90.00
_cell.angle_beta   90.00
_cell.angle_gamma   90.00
#
_symmetry.space_group_name_H-M   'P 1'
#
loop_
_entity.id
_entity.type
_entity.pdbx_description
1 polymer ?
#
loop_
_entity_poly.entity_id
_entity_poly.type
_entity_poly.pdbx_seq_one_letter_code
_entity_poly.pdbx_strand_id
1 'polypeptide(L)'
;MALRKRLCERSNFNGKIMDSFARYYRSKMDLRKLKPMIQKRIQNRAKDYPVSAMVPVAQEVLDSRRLVMQGVSTLLKMRFDFERVPAVVELCWQAGANDGNHLNWNSESDCVGVDGAESFSSDELILVASGTLRAWDILRNGVEKLLMVYPAKVCKHCSEIHVGPSGHKARLCGIFKYESWQGTHFWRKANVDDLVPPKTVWRRRPQDPQVLLNEGRGFYGHAPAVVELCTQAGAIAPPKYHCMMKLQGVSTTLGDQRLLHPNDQMKMPVDSKVEY
;
A
#
# COMPACT_ATOMS: atom_id res chain seq x y z
N MET A 1 -14.03 0.82 24.60
CA MET A 1 -14.54 -0.32 23.80
C MET A 1 -14.46 0.05 22.32
N ALA A 2 -13.68 -0.66 21.51
CA ALA A 2 -13.53 -0.36 20.07
C ALA A 2 -14.45 -1.28 19.25
N LEU A 3 -15.38 -0.70 18.50
CA LEU A 3 -16.29 -1.45 17.61
C LEU A 3 -15.49 -2.03 16.43
N ARG A 4 -15.54 -3.36 16.30
CA ARG A 4 -14.84 -4.16 15.28
C ARG A 4 -15.74 -4.30 14.05
N LYS A 5 -15.32 -3.85 12.87
CA LYS A 5 -15.96 -4.25 11.60
C LYS A 5 -15.08 -5.27 10.90
N ARG A 6 -15.64 -6.43 10.57
CA ARG A 6 -15.04 -7.45 9.70
C ARG A 6 -15.62 -7.21 8.30
N LEU A 7 -14.77 -7.12 7.28
CA LEU A 7 -15.22 -7.24 5.89
C LEU A 7 -14.64 -8.55 5.36
N CYS A 8 -15.51 -9.37 4.76
CA CYS A 8 -15.14 -10.60 4.08
C CYS A 8 -14.96 -10.25 2.60
N GLU A 9 -13.75 -10.37 2.07
CA GLU A 9 -13.53 -10.31 0.62
C GLU A 9 -13.49 -11.73 0.07
N ARG A 10 -14.50 -12.06 -0.73
CA ARG A 10 -14.68 -13.37 -1.35
C ARG A 10 -13.97 -13.35 -2.70
N SER A 11 -12.86 -14.08 -2.82
CA SER A 11 -12.17 -14.25 -4.10
C SER A 11 -12.13 -15.72 -4.47
N ASN A 12 -12.70 -16.05 -5.63
CA ASN A 12 -12.72 -17.41 -6.18
C ASN A 12 -11.46 -17.62 -7.01
N PHE A 13 -10.57 -18.50 -6.56
CA PHE A 13 -9.50 -19.06 -7.39
C PHE A 13 -9.62 -20.59 -7.36
N ASN A 14 -9.82 -21.19 -8.54
CA ASN A 14 -9.79 -22.65 -8.78
C ASN A 14 -10.72 -23.48 -7.87
N GLY A 15 -11.98 -23.07 -7.71
CA GLY A 15 -13.00 -23.89 -7.03
C GLY A 15 -12.79 -24.09 -5.53
N LYS A 16 -11.80 -23.42 -4.92
CA LYS A 16 -11.64 -23.33 -3.47
C LYS A 16 -11.99 -21.90 -3.03
N ILE A 17 -13.02 -21.78 -2.20
CA ILE A 17 -13.38 -20.52 -1.54
C ILE A 17 -12.31 -20.26 -0.49
N MET A 18 -11.45 -19.26 -0.70
CA MET A 18 -10.53 -18.78 0.33
C MET A 18 -11.06 -17.44 0.85
N ASP A 19 -11.59 -17.45 2.07
CA ASP A 19 -12.02 -16.23 2.74
C ASP A 19 -10.79 -15.44 3.18
N SER A 20 -10.50 -14.32 2.50
CA SER A 20 -9.53 -13.34 2.95
C SER A 20 -10.19 -12.48 4.04
N PHE A 21 -9.91 -12.80 5.31
CA PHE A 21 -10.35 -11.97 6.42
C PHE A 21 -9.41 -10.77 6.60
N ALA A 22 -9.66 -9.70 5.85
CA ALA A 22 -9.08 -8.39 6.15
C ALA A 22 -9.76 -7.83 7.41
N ARG A 23 -9.04 -7.83 8.54
CA ARG A 23 -9.49 -7.17 9.77
C ARG A 23 -9.06 -5.71 9.76
N TYR A 24 -9.97 -4.84 9.34
CA TYR A 24 -9.81 -3.40 9.47
C TYR A 24 -9.88 -3.01 10.95
N TYR A 25 -8.76 -2.57 11.54
CA TYR A 25 -8.81 -1.88 12.82
C TYR A 25 -9.37 -0.48 12.59
N ARG A 26 -10.70 -0.36 12.51
CA ARG A 26 -11.39 0.94 12.55
C ARG A 26 -11.45 1.42 14.01
N SER A 27 -10.32 1.51 14.70
CA SER A 27 -10.28 2.41 15.83
C SER A 27 -10.26 3.80 15.22
N LYS A 28 -11.36 4.56 15.36
CA LYS A 28 -11.28 6.03 15.39
C LYS A 28 -10.32 6.38 16.54
N MET A 29 -9.03 6.24 16.30
CA MET A 29 -8.00 6.55 17.28
C MET A 29 -7.93 8.06 17.29
N ASP A 30 -8.37 8.65 18.39
CA ASP A 30 -8.34 10.09 18.53
C ASP A 30 -6.88 10.55 18.57
N LEU A 31 -6.44 11.17 17.48
CA LEU A 31 -5.09 11.70 17.33
C LEU A 31 -4.77 12.73 18.42
N ARG A 32 -5.78 13.43 18.98
CA ARG A 32 -5.64 14.34 20.13
C ARG A 32 -5.20 13.61 21.39
N LYS A 33 -5.59 12.35 21.56
CA LYS A 33 -5.20 11.49 22.70
C LYS A 33 -3.89 10.75 22.44
N LEU A 34 -3.64 10.36 21.19
CA LEU A 34 -2.44 9.63 20.81
C LEU A 34 -1.19 10.51 20.83
N LYS A 35 -1.26 11.74 20.28
CA LYS A 35 -0.12 12.67 20.21
C LYS A 35 0.60 12.88 21.56
N PRO A 36 -0.08 13.19 22.69
CA PRO A 36 0.60 13.36 23.97
C PRO A 36 1.18 12.05 24.51
N MET A 37 0.56 10.88 24.25
CA MET A 37 1.13 9.59 24.64
C MET A 37 2.42 9.27 23.89
N ILE A 38 2.54 9.70 22.63
CA ILE A 38 3.75 9.56 21.82
C ILE A 38 4.84 10.50 22.31
N GLN A 39 4.50 11.78 22.49
CA GLN A 39 5.45 12.77 23.00
C GLN A 39 6.02 12.35 24.36
N LYS A 40 5.19 11.84 25.27
CA LYS A 40 5.67 11.29 26.55
C LYS A 40 6.59 10.09 26.39
N ARG A 41 6.31 9.19 25.43
CA ARG A 41 7.21 8.07 25.09
C ARG A 41 8.53 8.55 24.50
N ILE A 42 8.52 9.62 23.72
CA ILE A 42 9.70 10.25 23.11
C ILE A 42 10.57 10.95 24.15
N GLN A 43 9.97 11.71 25.07
CA GLN A 43 10.69 12.40 26.15
C GLN A 43 11.50 11.44 27.03
N ASN A 44 11.07 10.18 27.13
CA ASN A 44 11.74 9.13 27.88
C ASN A 44 12.80 8.36 27.06
N ARG A 45 13.07 8.75 25.79
CA ARG A 45 14.11 8.15 24.94
C ARG A 45 15.47 8.81 25.18
N ALA A 46 16.47 8.35 24.43
CA ALA A 46 17.81 8.92 24.42
C ALA A 46 17.80 10.43 24.07
N LYS A 47 18.78 11.17 24.60
CA LYS A 47 18.85 12.65 24.57
C LYS A 47 18.97 13.25 23.16
N ASP A 48 19.36 12.45 22.19
CA ASP A 48 19.57 12.79 20.77
C ASP A 48 18.29 12.73 19.93
N TYR A 49 17.13 12.53 20.58
CA TYR A 49 15.85 12.36 19.94
C TYR A 49 14.89 13.54 20.18
N PRO A 50 14.14 14.00 19.16
CA PRO A 50 14.15 13.56 17.77
C PRO A 50 15.39 14.05 17.02
N VAL A 51 15.84 13.28 16.01
CA VAL A 51 16.90 13.69 15.09
C VAL A 51 16.42 14.92 14.30
N SER A 52 16.93 16.11 14.65
CA SER A 52 16.45 17.39 14.13
C SER A 52 16.46 17.49 12.60
N ALA A 53 17.45 16.88 11.95
CA ALA A 53 17.55 16.80 10.49
C ALA A 53 16.38 16.08 9.81
N MET A 54 15.65 15.21 10.54
CA MET A 54 14.50 14.47 10.01
C MET A 54 13.16 15.20 10.19
N VAL A 55 13.11 16.26 11.00
CA VAL A 55 11.89 17.07 11.20
C VAL A 55 11.29 17.57 9.86
N PRO A 56 12.05 18.18 8.93
CA PRO A 56 11.50 18.64 7.66
C PRO A 56 10.98 17.47 6.79
N VAL A 57 11.67 16.33 6.79
CA VAL A 57 11.22 15.13 6.06
C VAL A 57 9.89 14.63 6.63
N ALA A 58 9.77 14.61 7.96
CA ALA A 58 8.57 14.18 8.64
C ALA A 58 7.36 15.09 8.37
N GLN A 59 7.60 16.41 8.30
CA GLN A 59 6.59 17.39 7.93
C GLN A 59 6.14 17.20 6.48
N GLU A 60 7.10 17.04 5.56
CA GLU A 60 6.84 16.78 4.14
C GLU A 60 6.01 15.50 3.93
N VAL A 61 6.26 14.44 4.72
CA VAL A 61 5.46 13.20 4.69
C VAL A 61 4.02 13.45 5.11
N LEU A 62 3.77 14.23 6.17
CA LEU A 62 2.42 14.54 6.62
C LEU A 62 1.67 15.41 5.61
N ASP A 63 2.32 16.41 5.04
CA ASP A 63 1.76 17.28 4.02
C ASP A 63 1.44 16.51 2.73
N SER A 64 2.37 15.68 2.27
CA SER A 64 2.17 14.82 1.09
C SER A 64 1.05 13.82 1.31
N ARG A 65 0.95 13.23 2.50
CA ARG A 65 -0.17 12.36 2.86
C ARG A 65 -1.51 13.08 2.76
N ARG A 66 -1.60 14.33 3.23
CA ARG A 66 -2.82 15.14 3.12
C ARG A 66 -3.19 15.37 1.65
N LEU A 67 -2.23 15.77 0.83
CA LEU A 67 -2.44 16.00 -0.60
C LEU A 67 -2.90 14.74 -1.34
N VAL A 68 -2.31 13.57 -1.04
CA VAL A 68 -2.75 12.30 -1.60
C VAL A 68 -4.21 12.00 -1.22
N MET A 69 -4.56 12.15 0.06
CA MET A 69 -5.93 11.90 0.52
C MET A 69 -6.95 12.84 -0.14
N GLN A 70 -6.63 14.13 -0.21
CA GLN A 70 -7.48 15.14 -0.85
C GLN A 70 -7.64 14.83 -2.34
N GLY A 71 -6.54 14.66 -3.07
CA GLY A 71 -6.57 14.42 -4.50
C GLY A 71 -7.29 13.13 -4.89
N VAL A 72 -7.05 12.03 -4.17
CA VAL A 72 -7.79 10.77 -4.40
C VAL A 72 -9.28 10.95 -4.08
N SER A 73 -9.63 11.70 -3.04
CA SER A 73 -11.04 11.99 -2.71
C SER A 73 -11.72 12.81 -3.81
N THR A 74 -11.02 13.79 -4.38
CA THR A 74 -11.52 14.59 -5.51
C THR A 74 -11.72 13.73 -6.75
N LEU A 75 -10.78 12.84 -7.06
CA LEU A 75 -10.83 11.97 -8.24
C LEU A 75 -11.88 10.85 -8.14
N LEU A 76 -12.10 10.27 -6.96
CA LEU A 76 -13.05 9.15 -6.78
C LEU A 76 -14.42 9.57 -6.25
N LYS A 77 -14.61 10.83 -5.83
CA LYS A 77 -15.78 11.28 -5.04
C LYS A 77 -16.07 10.39 -3.81
N MET A 78 -15.07 9.65 -3.34
CA MET A 78 -15.15 8.71 -2.23
C MET A 78 -13.97 8.91 -1.27
N ARG A 79 -14.18 8.65 0.01
CA ARG A 79 -13.10 8.74 1.00
C ARG A 79 -12.13 7.58 0.82
N PHE A 80 -10.86 7.92 0.61
CA PHE A 80 -9.75 6.97 0.57
C PHE A 80 -9.17 6.79 1.97
N ASP A 81 -9.51 5.69 2.62
CA ASP A 81 -8.97 5.35 3.94
C ASP A 81 -7.75 4.41 3.77
N PHE A 82 -6.57 4.82 4.26
CA PHE A 82 -5.46 3.87 4.42
C PHE A 82 -5.65 3.09 5.73
N GLU A 83 -5.56 1.76 5.70
CA GLU A 83 -5.71 0.94 6.92
C GLU A 83 -4.62 1.25 7.97
N ARG A 84 -3.49 1.80 7.53
CA ARG A 84 -2.26 2.00 8.33
C ARG A 84 -1.95 3.48 8.59
N VAL A 85 -2.92 4.39 8.39
CA VAL A 85 -2.80 5.83 8.67
C VAL A 85 -2.08 6.15 9.99
N PRO A 86 -2.41 5.51 11.13
CA PRO A 86 -1.80 5.86 12.41
C PRO A 86 -0.30 5.59 12.47
N ALA A 87 0.20 4.58 11.73
CA ALA A 87 1.62 4.22 11.77
C ALA A 87 2.50 5.28 11.10
N VAL A 88 2.06 5.85 9.97
CA VAL A 88 2.78 6.95 9.30
C VAL A 88 2.78 8.21 10.16
N VAL A 89 1.63 8.55 10.76
CA VAL A 89 1.50 9.73 11.62
C VAL A 89 2.36 9.57 12.89
N GLU A 90 2.31 8.41 13.54
CA GLU A 90 3.19 8.08 14.67
C GLU A 90 4.67 8.19 14.27
N LEU A 91 5.08 7.67 13.11
CA LEU A 91 6.44 7.78 12.60
C LEU A 91 6.88 9.24 12.43
N CYS A 92 6.03 10.10 11.86
CA CYS A 92 6.34 11.52 11.68
C CYS A 92 6.41 12.29 13.01
N TRP A 93 5.51 12.02 13.96
CA TRP A 93 5.58 12.62 15.29
C TRP A 93 6.81 12.15 16.07
N GLN A 94 7.18 10.89 15.89
CA GLN A 94 8.46 10.36 16.32
C GLN A 94 9.63 11.14 15.73
N ALA A 95 9.54 11.57 14.48
CA ALA A 95 10.57 12.41 13.88
C ALA A 95 10.50 13.90 14.24
N GLY A 96 9.59 14.29 15.14
CA GLY A 96 9.47 15.67 15.62
C GLY A 96 8.60 16.57 14.73
N ALA A 97 7.88 16.02 13.74
CA ALA A 97 6.88 16.80 13.02
C ALA A 97 5.81 17.31 13.98
N ASN A 98 5.51 18.60 13.93
CA ASN A 98 4.43 19.18 14.72
C ASN A 98 3.31 19.61 13.79
N ASP A 99 2.34 18.71 13.64
CA ASP A 99 1.16 19.05 12.87
C ASP A 99 0.19 19.85 13.76
N GLY A 100 0.11 21.16 13.52
CA GLY A 100 -0.89 22.04 14.11
C GLY A 100 -2.29 21.85 13.51
N ASN A 101 -2.40 21.21 12.33
CA ASN A 101 -3.62 21.15 11.52
C ASN A 101 -4.27 19.75 11.45
N HIS A 102 -3.58 18.68 11.88
CA HIS A 102 -4.16 17.33 11.88
C HIS A 102 -5.29 17.11 12.92
N LEU A 103 -5.46 18.03 13.87
CA LEU A 103 -6.53 17.94 14.89
C LEU A 103 -7.92 18.30 14.34
N ASN A 104 -7.98 18.90 13.15
CA ASN A 104 -9.21 19.27 12.47
C ASN A 104 -9.55 18.36 11.28
N TRP A 105 -9.13 17.09 11.30
CA TRP A 105 -9.88 16.06 10.59
C TRP A 105 -11.10 15.67 11.44
N ASN A 106 -11.96 16.65 11.72
CA ASN A 106 -13.34 16.33 12.07
C ASN A 106 -13.91 15.61 10.86
N SER A 107 -14.40 14.39 11.09
CA SER A 107 -15.12 13.60 10.10
C SER A 107 -16.44 14.28 9.64
N GLU A 108 -16.69 15.52 10.05
CA GLU A 108 -17.93 16.31 9.95
C GLU A 108 -17.71 17.76 9.50
N SER A 109 -16.53 18.17 9.02
CA SER A 109 -16.40 19.49 8.37
C SER A 109 -16.25 19.30 6.87
N ASP A 110 -17.33 19.65 6.18
CA ASP A 110 -17.36 20.14 4.81
C ASP A 110 -17.32 19.05 3.73
N CYS A 111 -18.26 18.10 3.81
CA CYS A 111 -19.13 18.02 2.63
C CYS A 111 -19.93 19.32 2.64
N VAL A 112 -19.37 20.38 2.04
CA VAL A 112 -20.22 21.50 1.66
C VAL A 112 -21.24 20.86 0.75
N GLY A 113 -22.47 20.77 1.24
CA GLY A 113 -23.63 20.56 0.38
C GLY A 113 -23.72 21.80 -0.49
N VAL A 114 -22.87 21.86 -1.52
CA VAL A 114 -23.10 22.76 -2.63
C VAL A 114 -24.08 21.99 -3.49
N ASP A 115 -25.36 22.39 -3.40
CA ASP A 115 -26.42 22.07 -4.37
C ASP A 115 -26.12 22.71 -5.75
N GLY A 116 -24.89 22.50 -6.23
CA GLY A 116 -24.38 23.01 -7.49
C GLY A 116 -23.26 22.07 -7.92
N ALA A 117 -23.58 21.14 -8.80
CA ALA A 117 -22.61 20.25 -9.41
C ALA A 117 -21.68 21.06 -10.32
N GLU A 118 -20.65 21.69 -9.76
CA GLU A 118 -19.50 22.14 -10.53
C GLU A 118 -18.78 20.88 -11.01
N SER A 119 -19.06 20.47 -12.24
CA SER A 119 -18.29 19.45 -12.93
C SER A 119 -16.87 19.98 -13.13
N PHE A 120 -15.89 19.40 -12.43
CA PHE A 120 -14.48 19.69 -12.69
C PHE A 120 -14.19 19.58 -14.19
N SER A 121 -13.51 20.60 -14.73
CA SER A 121 -12.99 20.55 -16.09
C SER A 121 -11.92 19.45 -16.22
N SER A 122 -11.67 19.01 -17.46
CA SER A 122 -10.62 18.02 -17.73
C SER A 122 -9.25 18.50 -17.26
N ASP A 123 -8.95 19.79 -17.42
CA ASP A 123 -7.66 20.37 -17.05
C ASP A 123 -7.47 20.42 -15.53
N GLU A 124 -8.52 20.72 -14.77
CA GLU A 124 -8.49 20.68 -13.30
C GLU A 124 -8.26 19.26 -12.78
N LEU A 125 -8.89 18.25 -13.40
CA LEU A 125 -8.67 16.85 -13.04
C LEU A 125 -7.22 16.42 -13.31
N ILE A 126 -6.63 16.85 -14.43
CA ILE A 126 -5.23 16.59 -14.77
C ILE A 126 -4.30 17.24 -13.74
N LEU A 127 -4.58 18.49 -13.32
CA LEU A 127 -3.79 19.20 -12.31
C LEU A 127 -3.86 18.49 -10.95
N VAL A 128 -5.06 18.11 -10.51
CA VAL A 128 -5.26 17.35 -9.26
C VAL A 128 -4.53 16.02 -9.32
N ALA A 129 -4.67 15.28 -10.42
CA ALA A 129 -4.04 13.98 -10.62
C ALA A 129 -2.50 14.08 -10.63
N SER A 130 -1.95 15.08 -11.31
CA SER A 130 -0.50 15.31 -11.37
C SER A 130 0.07 15.69 -9.99
N GLY A 131 -0.62 16.57 -9.25
CA GLY A 131 -0.28 16.92 -7.87
C GLY A 131 -0.35 15.70 -6.93
N THR A 132 -1.36 14.86 -7.10
CA THR A 132 -1.56 13.63 -6.33
C THR A 132 -0.43 12.62 -6.58
N LEU A 133 -0.02 12.41 -7.84
CA LEU A 133 1.12 11.54 -8.17
C LEU A 133 2.42 12.03 -7.56
N ARG A 134 2.69 13.34 -7.65
CA ARG A 134 3.88 13.93 -7.05
C ARG A 134 3.88 13.75 -5.54
N ALA A 135 2.76 14.05 -4.88
CA ALA A 135 2.61 13.87 -3.44
C ALA A 135 2.74 12.39 -3.02
N TRP A 136 2.24 11.45 -3.83
CA TRP A 136 2.39 10.02 -3.59
C TRP A 136 3.86 9.57 -3.57
N ASP A 137 4.66 10.10 -4.49
CA ASP A 137 6.09 9.80 -4.56
C ASP A 137 6.87 10.43 -3.40
N ILE A 138 6.57 11.68 -3.04
CA ILE A 138 7.17 12.36 -1.89
C ILE A 138 6.83 11.61 -0.60
N LEU A 139 5.56 11.21 -0.43
CA LEU A 139 5.09 10.43 0.72
C LEU A 139 5.90 9.14 0.88
N ARG A 140 6.02 8.35 -0.18
CA ARG A 140 6.73 7.06 -0.12
C ARG A 140 8.22 7.23 0.14
N ASN A 141 8.87 8.17 -0.56
CA ASN A 141 10.29 8.46 -0.38
C ASN A 141 10.58 9.01 1.02
N GLY A 142 9.72 9.87 1.55
CA GLY A 142 9.86 10.43 2.90
C GLY A 142 9.70 9.34 3.97
N VAL A 143 8.71 8.45 3.83
CA VAL A 143 8.55 7.29 4.72
C VAL A 143 9.77 6.38 4.66
N GLU A 144 10.35 6.15 3.49
CA GLU A 144 11.61 5.40 3.34
C GLU A 144 12.75 6.01 4.15
N LYS A 145 12.96 7.32 4.00
CA LYS A 145 13.96 8.09 4.74
C LYS A 145 13.75 8.00 6.25
N LEU A 146 12.52 8.15 6.71
CA LEU A 146 12.19 8.02 8.13
C LEU A 146 12.46 6.61 8.65
N LEU A 147 12.16 5.55 7.88
CA LEU A 147 12.43 4.17 8.30
C LEU A 147 13.93 3.83 8.40
N MET A 148 14.82 4.64 7.82
CA MET A 148 16.27 4.51 8.01
C MET A 148 16.72 4.99 9.39
N VAL A 149 16.01 5.96 9.98
CA VAL A 149 16.37 6.59 11.27
C VAL A 149 15.51 6.07 12.42
N TYR A 150 14.23 5.82 12.15
CA TYR A 150 13.22 5.42 13.14
C TYR A 150 12.78 3.98 12.86
N PRO A 151 13.25 3.00 13.63
CA PRO A 151 12.90 1.61 13.40
C PRO A 151 11.39 1.37 13.53
N ALA A 152 10.83 0.60 12.61
CA ALA A 152 9.48 0.08 12.73
C ALA A 152 9.46 -1.43 12.48
N LYS A 153 8.51 -2.10 13.11
CA LYS A 153 8.25 -3.53 12.98
C LYS A 153 6.86 -3.75 12.45
N VAL A 154 6.69 -4.78 11.63
CA VAL A 154 5.40 -5.25 11.15
C VAL A 154 5.22 -6.72 11.51
N CYS A 155 4.01 -7.09 11.91
CA CYS A 155 3.67 -8.49 12.14
C CYS A 155 3.42 -9.19 10.80
N LYS A 156 4.13 -10.30 10.55
CA LYS A 156 3.96 -11.09 9.31
C LYS A 156 2.54 -11.62 9.09
N HIS A 157 1.80 -11.84 10.18
CA HIS A 157 0.51 -12.49 10.15
C HIS A 157 -0.62 -11.46 10.10
N CYS A 158 -0.73 -10.59 11.09
CA CYS A 158 -1.85 -9.66 11.21
C CYS A 158 -1.60 -8.28 10.62
N SER A 159 -0.46 -8.05 9.95
CA SER A 159 -0.15 -6.76 9.32
C SER A 159 -0.08 -5.55 10.27
N GLU A 160 -0.06 -5.78 11.58
CA GLU A 160 0.05 -4.72 12.58
C GLU A 160 1.45 -4.09 12.55
N ILE A 161 1.52 -2.77 12.68
CA ILE A 161 2.78 -2.02 12.72
C ILE A 161 3.02 -1.47 14.11
N HIS A 162 4.26 -1.65 14.57
CA HIS A 162 4.81 -0.99 15.75
C HIS A 162 5.95 -0.06 15.34
N VAL A 163 5.86 1.22 15.69
CA VAL A 163 6.96 2.18 15.49
C VAL A 163 7.87 2.18 16.72
N GLY A 164 9.00 1.50 16.61
CA GLY A 164 10.00 1.31 17.66
C GLY A 164 10.98 0.18 17.35
N PRO A 165 12.09 0.09 18.09
CA PRO A 165 13.15 -0.91 17.87
C PRO A 165 12.69 -2.34 18.10
N SER A 166 11.71 -2.55 18.99
CA SER A 166 11.14 -3.86 19.32
C SER A 166 9.63 -3.78 19.31
N GLY A 167 8.97 -4.74 18.67
CA GLY A 167 7.52 -4.85 18.70
C GLY A 167 7.00 -5.18 20.09
N HIS A 168 5.71 -4.95 20.33
CA HIS A 168 5.10 -5.22 21.64
C HIS A 168 4.95 -6.74 21.90
N LYS A 169 4.82 -7.10 23.18
CA LYS A 169 4.63 -8.49 23.65
C LYS A 169 3.17 -8.91 23.82
N ALA A 170 2.20 -8.03 23.54
CA ALA A 170 0.79 -8.36 23.65
C ALA A 170 0.43 -9.60 22.80
N ARG A 171 -0.31 -10.54 23.39
CA ARG A 171 -0.70 -11.81 22.76
C ARG A 171 -2.06 -11.70 22.06
N LEU A 172 -2.19 -10.72 21.17
CA LEU A 172 -3.44 -10.40 20.48
C LEU A 172 -3.29 -10.38 18.96
N CYS A 173 -2.35 -11.15 18.42
CA CYS A 173 -2.15 -11.27 16.97
C CYS A 173 -3.40 -11.87 16.36
N GLY A 174 -4.18 -11.05 15.67
CA GLY A 174 -5.58 -11.41 15.48
C GLY A 174 -5.85 -12.59 14.55
N ILE A 175 -4.83 -13.18 13.89
CA ILE A 175 -4.99 -14.46 13.17
C ILE A 175 -5.15 -15.61 14.18
N PHE A 176 -4.40 -15.59 15.27
CA PHE A 176 -4.32 -16.68 16.25
C PHE A 176 -5.11 -16.39 17.53
N LYS A 177 -6.09 -15.47 17.47
CA LYS A 177 -6.80 -15.01 18.67
C LYS A 177 -7.60 -16.12 19.37
N TYR A 178 -7.96 -17.18 18.63
CA TYR A 178 -8.79 -18.28 19.10
C TYR A 178 -8.08 -19.64 19.07
N GLU A 179 -6.81 -19.68 18.66
CA GLU A 179 -6.02 -20.89 18.67
C GLU A 179 -5.16 -20.94 19.94
N SER A 180 -4.95 -22.13 20.49
CA SER A 180 -4.15 -22.39 21.70
C SER A 180 -2.67 -21.98 21.55
N TRP A 181 -2.22 -21.68 20.33
CA TRP A 181 -0.87 -21.24 20.00
C TRP A 181 -0.70 -19.73 20.19
N GLN A 182 -0.67 -19.33 21.47
CA GLN A 182 -0.01 -18.16 22.06
C GLN A 182 -0.30 -16.74 21.54
N GLY A 183 -1.08 -16.51 20.48
CA GLY A 183 -1.53 -15.16 20.07
C GLY A 183 -0.41 -14.13 19.87
N THR A 184 0.85 -14.54 19.78
CA THR A 184 2.03 -13.67 19.75
C THR A 184 2.22 -13.09 18.36
N HIS A 185 2.81 -11.89 18.30
CA HIS A 185 3.13 -11.26 17.03
C HIS A 185 4.49 -11.76 16.53
N PHE A 186 4.54 -12.14 15.25
CA PHE A 186 5.81 -12.43 14.58
C PHE A 186 6.34 -11.15 13.91
N TRP A 187 7.18 -10.42 14.64
CA TRP A 187 7.72 -9.14 14.20
C TRP A 187 8.85 -9.32 13.19
N ARG A 188 8.78 -8.58 12.07
CA ARG A 188 9.90 -8.35 11.15
C ARG A 188 10.15 -6.86 10.97
N LYS A 189 11.29 -6.48 10.40
CA LYS A 189 11.55 -5.09 9.99
C LYS A 189 10.46 -4.65 9.00
N ALA A 190 9.88 -3.47 9.25
CA ALA A 190 8.92 -2.86 8.33
C ALA A 190 9.65 -2.16 7.18
N ASN A 191 9.03 -2.15 6.01
CA ASN A 191 9.46 -1.42 4.83
C ASN A 191 8.40 -0.37 4.41
N VAL A 192 8.65 0.35 3.32
CA VAL A 192 7.74 1.38 2.81
C VAL A 192 6.38 0.79 2.44
N ASP A 193 6.33 -0.37 1.81
CA ASP A 193 5.08 -1.04 1.41
C ASP A 193 4.27 -1.54 2.61
N ASP A 194 4.92 -1.78 3.75
CA ASP A 194 4.21 -2.03 4.97
C ASP A 194 3.48 -0.75 5.43
N LEU A 195 4.12 0.42 5.44
CA LEU A 195 3.47 1.63 5.96
C LEU A 195 2.53 2.29 4.95
N VAL A 196 2.90 2.25 3.67
CA VAL A 196 2.19 2.86 2.54
C VAL A 196 1.98 1.78 1.46
N PRO A 197 1.03 0.84 1.65
CA PRO A 197 0.83 -0.27 0.74
C PRO A 197 0.48 0.20 -0.68
N PRO A 198 1.19 -0.25 -1.72
CA PRO A 198 0.79 -0.01 -3.09
C PRO A 198 -0.34 -1.01 -3.40
N LYS A 199 -1.59 -0.63 -3.13
CA LYS A 199 -2.75 -1.44 -3.52
C LYS A 199 -2.69 -1.63 -5.04
N THR A 200 -2.26 -2.81 -5.50
CA THR A 200 -1.97 -3.03 -6.91
C THR A 200 -3.24 -3.38 -7.65
N VAL A 201 -3.46 -2.74 -8.79
CA VAL A 201 -4.60 -2.96 -9.68
C VAL A 201 -4.11 -3.43 -11.04
N TRP A 202 -4.99 -4.12 -11.76
CA TRP A 202 -4.78 -4.45 -13.16
C TRP A 202 -4.94 -3.18 -14.01
N ARG A 203 -3.98 -2.97 -14.92
CA ARG A 203 -4.05 -1.90 -15.91
C ARG A 203 -4.43 -2.49 -17.26
N ARG A 204 -5.52 -1.96 -17.83
CA ARG A 204 -5.92 -2.24 -19.21
C ARG A 204 -5.12 -1.35 -20.16
N ARG A 205 -4.44 -1.94 -21.13
CA ARG A 205 -3.76 -1.22 -22.21
C ARG A 205 -4.69 -1.06 -23.42
N PRO A 206 -4.39 -0.17 -24.37
CA PRO A 206 -5.21 -0.01 -25.58
C PRO A 206 -5.43 -1.31 -26.36
N GLN A 207 -4.47 -2.24 -26.33
CA GLN A 207 -4.54 -3.54 -26.99
C GLN A 207 -5.25 -4.64 -26.17
N ASP A 208 -5.49 -4.41 -24.88
CA ASP A 208 -6.13 -5.40 -24.03
C ASP A 208 -7.65 -5.40 -24.25
N PRO A 209 -8.35 -6.53 -24.05
CA PRO A 209 -9.80 -6.59 -24.18
C PRO A 209 -10.49 -5.59 -23.23
N GLN A 210 -11.69 -5.15 -23.58
CA GLN A 210 -12.48 -4.22 -22.77
C GLN A 210 -12.68 -4.72 -21.33
N VAL A 211 -12.82 -6.04 -21.17
CA VAL A 211 -12.87 -6.72 -19.88
C VAL A 211 -11.65 -7.63 -19.77
N LEU A 212 -10.85 -7.44 -18.73
CA LEU A 212 -9.67 -8.28 -18.46
C LEU A 212 -10.11 -9.66 -17.99
N LEU A 213 -9.62 -10.70 -18.66
CA LEU A 213 -9.98 -12.09 -18.41
C LEU A 213 -8.90 -12.81 -17.60
N ASN A 214 -9.27 -13.82 -16.80
CA ASN A 214 -8.32 -14.51 -15.92
C ASN A 214 -7.20 -15.25 -16.69
N GLU A 215 -7.49 -15.66 -17.91
CA GLU A 215 -6.56 -16.29 -18.85
C GLU A 215 -5.40 -15.33 -19.20
N GLY A 216 -5.68 -14.02 -19.26
CA GLY A 216 -4.72 -12.99 -19.62
C GLY A 216 -3.92 -12.41 -18.45
N ARG A 217 -4.15 -12.87 -17.21
CA ARG A 217 -3.56 -12.30 -15.99
C ARG A 217 -2.02 -12.26 -15.99
N GLY A 218 -1.35 -13.17 -16.71
CA GLY A 218 0.12 -13.13 -16.82
C GLY A 218 0.65 -12.01 -17.72
N PHE A 219 -0.21 -11.46 -18.58
CA PHE A 219 0.18 -10.59 -19.68
C PHE A 219 -0.17 -9.12 -19.44
N TYR A 220 -1.21 -8.85 -18.64
CA TYR A 220 -1.64 -7.50 -18.33
C TYR A 220 -0.61 -6.73 -17.49
N GLY A 221 -0.71 -5.41 -17.55
CA GLY A 221 0.05 -4.51 -16.70
C GLY A 221 -0.54 -4.43 -15.30
N HIS A 222 0.28 -4.01 -14.36
CA HIS A 222 -0.08 -3.67 -12.99
C HIS A 222 0.30 -2.24 -12.68
N ALA A 223 -0.42 -1.60 -11.77
CA ALA A 223 -0.04 -0.30 -11.23
C ALA A 223 -0.55 -0.16 -9.79
N PRO A 224 0.10 0.64 -8.93
CA PRO A 224 -0.53 1.08 -7.70
C PRO A 224 -1.82 1.85 -8.02
N ALA A 225 -2.88 1.63 -7.25
CA ALA A 225 -4.22 2.18 -7.49
C ALA A 225 -4.22 3.71 -7.61
N VAL A 226 -3.44 4.40 -6.75
CA VAL A 226 -3.27 5.86 -6.82
C VAL A 226 -2.66 6.27 -8.15
N VAL A 227 -1.70 5.50 -8.65
CA VAL A 227 -1.02 5.81 -9.91
C VAL A 227 -1.93 5.56 -11.10
N GLU A 228 -2.67 4.46 -11.09
CA GLU A 228 -3.68 4.16 -12.12
C GLU A 228 -4.76 5.23 -12.18
N LEU A 229 -5.34 5.58 -11.02
CA LEU A 229 -6.37 6.60 -10.90
C LEU A 229 -5.92 7.93 -11.51
N CYS A 230 -4.71 8.38 -11.17
CA CYS A 230 -4.19 9.64 -11.70
C CYS A 230 -3.87 9.56 -13.20
N THR A 231 -3.40 8.40 -13.67
CA THR A 231 -3.14 8.19 -15.11
C THR A 231 -4.45 8.25 -15.91
N GLN A 232 -5.52 7.66 -15.40
CA GLN A 232 -6.85 7.70 -16.02
C GLN A 232 -7.42 9.12 -16.07
N ALA A 233 -7.07 9.97 -15.09
CA ALA A 233 -7.39 11.39 -15.09
C ALA A 233 -6.44 12.25 -15.96
N GLY A 234 -5.54 11.62 -16.74
CA GLY A 234 -4.66 12.28 -17.70
C GLY A 234 -3.27 12.68 -17.19
N ALA A 235 -2.91 12.33 -15.94
CA ALA A 235 -1.57 12.60 -15.43
C ALA A 235 -0.53 11.62 -16.00
N ILE A 236 0.69 12.11 -16.26
CA ILE A 236 1.78 11.29 -16.78
C ILE A 236 2.43 10.51 -15.64
N ALA A 237 2.43 9.18 -15.75
CA ALA A 237 3.02 8.31 -14.73
C ALA A 237 4.57 8.36 -14.75
N PRO A 238 5.23 8.43 -13.58
CA PRO A 238 6.69 8.39 -13.47
C PRO A 238 7.31 7.10 -14.06
N PRO A 239 8.52 7.15 -14.64
CA PRO A 239 9.18 6.01 -15.30
C PRO A 239 9.36 4.77 -14.43
N LYS A 240 9.56 4.94 -13.12
CA LYS A 240 9.72 3.82 -12.17
C LYS A 240 8.52 2.87 -12.12
N TYR A 241 7.34 3.33 -12.55
CA TYR A 241 6.14 2.50 -12.63
C TYR A 241 5.94 1.85 -14.01
N HIS A 242 6.73 2.21 -15.03
CA HIS A 242 6.53 1.73 -16.41
C HIS A 242 6.72 0.22 -16.56
N CYS A 243 7.66 -0.39 -15.83
CA CYS A 243 7.86 -1.84 -15.85
C CYS A 243 6.65 -2.61 -15.29
N MET A 244 5.95 -2.02 -14.31
CA MET A 244 4.70 -2.56 -13.81
C MET A 244 3.59 -2.38 -14.87
N MET A 245 3.58 -1.22 -15.53
CA MET A 245 2.53 -0.81 -16.47
C MET A 245 2.64 -1.43 -17.87
N LYS A 246 3.78 -2.06 -18.20
CA LYS A 246 4.12 -2.71 -19.49
C LYS A 246 3.63 -1.93 -20.73
N LEU A 247 4.43 -0.96 -21.18
CA LEU A 247 4.14 -0.16 -22.38
C LEU A 247 4.16 -0.98 -23.69
N GLN A 248 5.01 -2.01 -23.78
CA GLN A 248 5.06 -2.95 -24.89
C GLN A 248 4.72 -4.36 -24.36
N GLY A 249 3.77 -5.03 -25.01
CA GLY A 249 3.65 -6.48 -24.86
C GLY A 249 4.94 -7.11 -25.35
N VAL A 250 5.32 -8.26 -24.79
CA VAL A 250 6.32 -9.12 -25.42
C VAL A 250 5.95 -9.22 -26.90
N SER A 251 6.79 -8.69 -27.78
CA SER A 251 6.77 -9.11 -29.18
C SER A 251 7.14 -10.57 -29.12
N THR A 252 6.15 -11.45 -29.10
CA THR A 252 6.38 -12.82 -29.52
C THR A 252 6.76 -12.69 -30.98
N THR A 253 8.07 -12.66 -31.22
CA THR A 253 8.62 -12.97 -32.53
C THR A 253 7.96 -14.26 -32.96
N LEU A 254 7.10 -14.12 -33.97
CA LEU A 254 6.44 -15.19 -34.68
C LEU A 254 7.55 -16.05 -35.30
N GLY A 255 7.93 -17.13 -34.60
CA GLY A 255 9.01 -18.03 -35.03
C GLY A 255 9.70 -18.69 -33.86
N ASP A 256 9.00 -19.60 -33.17
CA ASP A 256 9.53 -20.86 -32.61
C ASP A 256 8.60 -21.44 -31.54
N GLN A 257 7.36 -21.73 -31.95
CA GLN A 257 6.55 -22.76 -31.31
C GLN A 257 5.91 -23.60 -32.41
N ARG A 258 6.69 -24.51 -32.98
CA ARG A 258 6.13 -25.73 -33.56
C ARG A 258 6.46 -26.88 -32.61
N LEU A 259 5.37 -27.41 -32.04
CA LEU A 259 5.18 -28.78 -31.58
C LEU A 259 6.06 -29.12 -30.36
N LEU A 260 5.48 -29.46 -29.21
CA LEU A 260 5.04 -30.83 -28.96
C LEU A 260 3.94 -30.83 -27.87
N HIS A 261 2.76 -31.36 -28.23
CA HIS A 261 1.87 -32.02 -27.25
C HIS A 261 2.31 -33.50 -27.12
N PRO A 262 1.92 -34.19 -26.02
CA PRO A 262 2.57 -35.36 -25.47
C PRO A 262 2.05 -36.67 -26.07
N ASN A 263 2.88 -37.71 -25.93
CA ASN A 263 2.72 -39.11 -26.36
C ASN A 263 3.26 -39.42 -27.76
N ASP A 264 4.54 -39.78 -27.80
CA ASP A 264 4.97 -40.95 -28.56
C ASP A 264 6.09 -41.66 -27.79
N GLN A 265 5.85 -42.93 -27.47
CA GLN A 265 6.82 -43.85 -26.89
C GLN A 265 7.93 -44.11 -27.91
N MET A 266 9.20 -43.87 -27.57
CA MET A 266 10.30 -44.54 -28.26
C MET A 266 11.48 -44.80 -27.30
N LYS A 267 11.52 -46.06 -26.86
CA LYS A 267 12.66 -46.92 -26.49
C LYS A 267 14.03 -46.25 -26.28
N MET A 268 14.54 -46.42 -25.06
CA MET A 268 15.97 -46.29 -24.72
C MET A 268 16.76 -47.47 -25.32
N PRO A 269 17.93 -47.25 -25.95
CA PRO A 269 18.95 -48.27 -26.07
C PRO A 269 20.00 -48.14 -24.95
N VAL A 270 20.15 -49.28 -24.30
CA VAL A 270 21.13 -49.80 -23.34
C VAL A 270 22.58 -49.30 -23.51
N ASP A 271 23.23 -49.15 -22.35
CA ASP A 271 24.66 -48.98 -22.11
C ASP A 271 25.58 -49.87 -22.97
N SER A 272 26.70 -49.30 -23.41
CA SER A 272 27.93 -50.09 -23.60
C SER A 272 29.15 -49.26 -23.24
N LYS A 273 29.77 -49.69 -22.13
CA LYS A 273 31.17 -49.45 -21.73
C LYS A 273 32.12 -49.56 -22.93
N VAL A 274 33.17 -48.74 -22.95
CA VAL A 274 34.52 -49.19 -23.33
C VAL A 274 35.54 -48.38 -22.51
N GLU A 275 36.27 -49.09 -21.64
CA GLU A 275 37.58 -48.68 -21.12
C GLU A 275 38.63 -48.80 -22.24
N TYR A 276 39.52 -47.83 -22.38
CA TYR A 276 40.96 -47.94 -22.10
C TYR A 276 41.57 -46.54 -22.01
#